data_AF-A0A7L2B600-F1
#
_entry.id   AF-A0A7L2B600-F1
#
_cell.length_a   1.000
_cell.length_b   1.000
_cell.length_c   1.000
_cell.angle_alpha   90.00
_cell.angle_beta   90.00
_cell.angle_gamma   90.00
#
_symmetry.space_group_name_H-M   'P 1'
#
loop_
_entity.id
_entity.type
_entity.pdbx_description
1 polymer ?
#
loop_
_entity_poly.entity_id
_entity_poly.type
_entity_poly.pdbx_seq_one_letter_code
_entity_poly.pdbx_strand_id
1 'polypeptide(L)' 'SPGQKRKVWELIRHKVNPVAACPRDVEDLKKRWRDLKRRDRSKLCRLSQGCGPPGPAAPLGLLLAPEEMPPAAAPPG' A
#
# COMPACT_ATOMS: atom_id res chain seq x y z
N SER A 1 -3.42 -5.79 -28.24
CA SER A 1 -2.85 -4.90 -29.28
C SER A 1 -2.57 -3.49 -28.77
N PRO A 2 -1.63 -2.73 -29.37
CA PRO A 2 -1.30 -1.35 -28.98
C PRO A 2 -2.52 -0.42 -28.86
N GLY A 3 -3.52 -0.59 -29.73
CA GLY A 3 -4.77 0.17 -29.70
C GLY A 3 -5.64 -0.05 -28.45
N GLN A 4 -5.65 -1.25 -27.86
CA GLN A 4 -6.39 -1.52 -26.62
C GLN A 4 -5.77 -0.76 -25.44
N LYS A 5 -4.44 -0.71 -25.35
CA LYS A 5 -3.74 0.04 -24.31
C LYS A 5 -4.07 1.53 -24.40
N ARG A 6 -4.12 2.08 -25.62
CA ARG A 6 -4.52 3.48 -25.84
C ARG A 6 -5.94 3.74 -25.34
N LYS A 7 -6.90 2.89 -25.70
CA LYS A 7 -8.30 3.00 -25.24
C LYS A 7 -8.42 2.97 -23.71
N VAL A 8 -7.65 2.12 -23.04
CA VAL A 8 -7.63 2.07 -21.57
C VAL A 8 -7.13 3.40 -21.00
N TRP A 9 -6.07 3.97 -21.54
CA TRP A 9 -5.56 5.26 -21.08
C TRP A 9 -6.53 6.42 -21.33
N GLU A 10 -7.23 6.41 -22.47
CA GLU A 10 -8.28 7.40 -22.76
C GLU A 10 -9.47 7.26 -21.81
N LEU A 11 -9.89 6.03 -21.50
CA LEU A 11 -10.94 5.76 -20.51
C LEU A 11 -10.54 6.24 -19.11
N ILE A 12 -9.30 5.98 -18.70
CA ILE A 12 -8.77 6.48 -17.43
C ILE A 12 -8.79 8.01 -17.41
N ARG A 13 -8.32 8.67 -18.47
CA ARG A 13 -8.37 10.14 -18.58
C ARG A 13 -9.79 10.67 -18.41
N HIS A 14 -10.75 10.07 -19.11
CA HIS A 14 -12.15 10.50 -19.05
C HIS A 14 -12.75 10.35 -17.64
N LYS A 15 -12.39 9.29 -16.91
CA LYS A 15 -12.86 9.07 -15.54
C LYS A 15 -12.13 9.91 -14.49
N VAL A 16 -10.86 10.23 -14.70
CA VAL A 16 -10.03 10.95 -13.73
C VAL A 16 -10.19 12.46 -13.84
N ASN A 17 -10.34 13.01 -15.05
CA ASN A 17 -10.42 14.47 -15.23
C ASN A 17 -11.58 15.14 -14.48
N PRO A 18 -12.80 14.55 -14.39
CA PRO A 18 -13.91 15.15 -13.65
C PRO A 18 -13.63 15.37 -12.15
N VAL A 19 -12.76 14.54 -11.55
CA VAL A 19 -12.38 14.63 -10.13
C VAL A 19 -11.02 15.29 -9.92
N ALA A 20 -10.33 15.67 -11.00
CA ALA A 20 -9.04 16.32 -10.93
C ALA A 20 -9.22 17.83 -10.80
N ALA A 21 -8.39 18.47 -9.97
CA ALA A 21 -8.36 19.92 -9.83
C ALA A 21 -8.00 20.66 -11.14
N CYS A 22 -7.31 19.97 -12.05
CA CYS A 22 -6.94 20.49 -13.37
C CYS A 22 -7.12 19.39 -14.42
N PRO A 23 -7.45 19.73 -15.69
CA PRO A 23 -7.48 18.77 -16.78
C PRO A 23 -6.08 18.16 -16.98
N ARG A 24 -6.04 16.84 -17.18
CA ARG A 24 -4.80 16.08 -17.42
C ARG A 24 -4.87 15.37 -18.75
N ASP A 25 -3.72 15.21 -19.38
CA ASP A 25 -3.58 14.40 -20.58
C ASP A 25 -2.98 13.02 -20.27
N VAL A 26 -3.05 12.15 -21.28
CA VAL A 26 -2.65 10.74 -21.14
C VAL A 26 -1.17 10.62 -20.77
N GLU A 27 -0.31 11.48 -21.28
CA GLU A 27 1.13 11.50 -20.95
C GLU A 27 1.38 11.83 -19.48
N ASP A 28 0.66 12.81 -18.92
CA ASP A 28 0.74 13.15 -17.49
C ASP A 28 0.27 12.00 -16.61
N LEU A 29 -0.83 11.34 -16.98
CA LEU A 29 -1.36 10.19 -16.26
C LEU A 29 -0.37 9.03 -16.25
N LYS A 30 0.28 8.74 -17.39
CA LYS A 30 1.35 7.73 -17.46
C LYS A 30 2.53 8.11 -16.57
N LYS A 31 2.95 9.38 -16.56
CA LYS A 31 4.04 9.87 -15.69
C LYS A 31 3.67 9.67 -14.22
N ARG A 32 2.48 10.10 -13.81
CA ARG A 32 2.02 9.97 -12.42
C ARG A 32 1.85 8.51 -11.99
N TRP A 33 1.38 7.65 -12.89
CA TRP A 33 1.33 6.20 -12.66
C TRP A 33 2.71 5.60 -12.44
N ARG A 34 3.71 6.00 -13.26
CA ARG A 34 5.10 5.58 -13.04
C ARG A 34 5.63 6.08 -11.70
N ASP A 35 5.33 7.31 -11.32
CA ASP A 35 5.70 7.87 -10.01
C ASP A 35 5.10 7.07 -8.86
N LEU A 36 3.80 6.76 -8.93
CA LEU A 36 3.11 5.98 -7.91
C LEU A 36 3.77 4.61 -7.73
N LYS A 37 3.98 3.89 -8.84
CA LYS A 37 4.67 2.59 -8.82
C LYS A 37 6.07 2.68 -8.21
N ARG A 38 6.84 3.73 -8.53
CA ARG A 38 8.16 3.95 -7.94
C ARG A 38 8.09 4.20 -6.45
N ARG A 39 7.15 5.04 -5.99
CA ARG A 39 6.97 5.36 -4.58
C ARG A 39 6.56 4.11 -3.79
N ASP A 40 5.65 3.31 -4.32
CA ASP A 40 5.20 2.09 -3.66
C ASP A 40 6.30 1.04 -3.60
N ARG A 41 7.01 0.79 -4.70
CA ARG A 41 8.20 -0.08 -4.67
C ARG A 41 9.24 0.42 -3.67
N SER A 42 9.53 1.72 -3.65
CA SER A 42 10.50 2.32 -2.74
C SER A 42 10.08 2.17 -1.27
N LYS A 43 8.79 2.29 -0.95
CA LYS A 43 8.26 2.02 0.40
C LYS A 43 8.43 0.55 0.78
N LEU A 44 8.10 -0.38 -0.12
CA LEU A 44 8.28 -1.81 0.12
C LEU A 44 9.75 -2.17 0.34
N CYS A 45 10.67 -1.61 -0.45
CA CYS A 45 12.10 -1.79 -0.23
C CYS A 45 12.53 -1.23 1.14
N ARG A 46 12.04 -0.05 1.55
CA ARG A 46 12.34 0.50 2.88
C ARG A 46 11.79 -0.37 4.01
N LEU A 47 10.59 -0.90 3.90
CA LEU A 47 10.03 -1.83 4.88
C LEU A 47 10.83 -3.14 4.93
N SER A 48 11.23 -3.65 3.76
CA SER A 48 12.07 -4.84 3.62
C SER A 48 13.51 -4.65 4.09
N GLN A 49 14.02 -3.42 4.15
CA GLN A 49 15.38 -3.09 4.60
C GLN A 49 15.42 -2.57 6.05
N GLY A 50 14.31 -2.00 6.54
CA GLY A 50 14.12 -1.61 7.94
C GLY A 50 13.79 -2.80 8.84
N CYS A 51 13.26 -3.88 8.27
CA CYS A 51 13.46 -5.22 8.82
C CYS A 51 14.88 -5.63 8.41
N GLY A 52 15.77 -5.83 9.38
CA GLY A 52 17.11 -6.36 9.14
C GLY A 52 17.07 -7.69 8.36
N PRO A 53 18.24 -8.23 7.95
CA PRO A 53 18.30 -9.41 7.08
C PRO A 53 17.38 -10.51 7.60
N PRO A 54 16.72 -11.28 6.72
CA PRO A 54 15.89 -12.39 7.13
C PRO A 54 16.76 -13.38 7.91
N GLY A 55 16.70 -13.30 9.24
CA GLY A 55 16.99 -14.44 10.10
C GLY A 55 16.04 -15.57 9.69
N PRO A 56 16.50 -16.82 9.70
CA PRO A 56 15.73 -17.92 9.14
C PRO A 56 14.40 -18.04 9.90
N ALA A 57 13.31 -17.83 9.15
CA ALA A 57 11.93 -18.13 9.50
C ALA A 57 11.38 -17.50 10.80
N ALA A 58 10.67 -16.39 10.67
CA ALA A 58 9.53 -16.11 11.54
C ALA A 58 8.36 -15.63 10.66
N PRO A 59 7.26 -16.40 10.55
CA PRO A 59 6.08 -15.94 9.84
C PRO A 59 5.50 -14.76 10.62
N LEU A 60 5.17 -13.69 9.90
CA LEU A 60 4.35 -12.56 10.36
C LEU A 60 2.92 -13.07 10.66
N GLY A 61 2.79 -13.85 11.73
CA GLY A 61 1.53 -14.26 12.31
C GLY A 61 1.19 -13.31 13.45
N LEU A 62 0.45 -12.26 13.13
CA LEU A 62 -0.60 -11.71 13.99
C LEU A 62 -0.23 -11.62 15.49
N LEU A 63 0.55 -10.60 15.87
CA LEU A 63 0.63 -10.22 17.29
C LEU A 63 -0.67 -9.49 17.66
N LEU A 64 -1.73 -10.29 17.87
CA LEU A 64 -2.93 -9.87 18.57
C LEU A 64 -2.49 -9.29 19.92
N ALA A 65 -2.92 -8.06 20.18
CA ALA A 65 -2.75 -7.41 21.47
C ALA A 65 -3.23 -8.35 22.58
N PRO A 66 -2.48 -8.51 23.70
CA PRO A 66 -3.07 -9.09 24.89
C PRO A 66 -4.10 -8.09 25.41
N GLU A 67 -5.35 -8.38 25.06
CA GLU A 67 -6.55 -7.88 25.72
C GLU A 67 -6.50 -8.20 27.22
N GLU A 68 -7.11 -7.31 27.98
CA GLU A 68 -7.07 -7.15 29.42
C GLU A 68 -7.76 -8.32 30.15
N MET A 69 -7.21 -8.80 31.28
CA MET A 69 -7.97 -9.58 32.27
C MET A 69 -7.26 -9.59 33.63
N PRO A 70 -7.86 -9.04 34.70
CA PRO A 70 -7.34 -9.13 36.06
C PRO A 70 -7.98 -10.33 36.78
N PRO A 71 -7.20 -11.11 37.58
CA PRO A 71 -7.79 -11.92 38.63
C PRO A 71 -7.15 -11.54 39.98
N ALA A 72 -7.90 -10.87 40.86
CA ALA A 72 -8.90 -11.44 41.78
C ALA A 72 -8.27 -11.68 43.16
N ALA A 73 -8.83 -10.98 44.14
CA ALA A 73 -8.44 -10.95 45.53
C ALA A 73 -8.42 -12.34 46.20
N ALA A 74 -7.45 -12.55 47.08
CA ALA A 74 -7.44 -13.65 48.04
C ALA A 74 -7.91 -13.13 49.43
N PRO A 75 -8.99 -13.67 50.01
CA PRO A 75 -9.33 -13.52 51.43
C PRO A 75 -8.82 -14.71 52.27
N PRO A 76 -8.92 -14.66 53.61
CA PRO A 76 -7.85 -15.06 54.53
C PRO A 76 -8.02 -16.45 55.17
N GLY A 77 -6.95 -16.91 55.82
CA GLY A 77 -6.92 -18.05 56.75
C GLY A 77 -5.91 -17.82 57.85
#